data_AF-A0A261TQL6-F1
#
_entry.id   AF-A0A261TQL6-F1
#
_cell.length_a   1.000
_cell.length_b   1.000
_cell.length_c   1.000
_cell.angle_alpha   90.00
_cell.angle_beta   90.00
_cell.angle_gamma   90.00
#
_symmetry.space_group_name_H-M   'P 1'
#
loop_
_entity.id
_entity.type
_entity.pdbx_description
1 polymer ?
#
loop_
_entity_poly.entity_id
_entity_poly.type
_entity_poly.pdbx_seq_one_letter_code
_entity_poly.pdbx_strand_id
1 'polypeptide(L)'
;MTSSHVWPATAAPQDHRLRRAGGLLGFAMGGFFDGILLHQILQWHHLLSGVSGGMFSSLRFQITMDGIFHALMYVIAALGLWQLYRARTLGPATGTPWPAFWTGFGAWHVIDALVSHWITGIHRVRMDSEVPLMWDLIWLVLFGLAPIWLGWRMARRSRARPPGSGGGTGGPGDHRDTRGGSQSGAAPLRPVSSAGGAASAAQGPRMTFMPAQAHASHAVRPPSLARSMAIAVLTLATLGAAGLNLFPPRQDLDTTVVTLRPGQGPAALIARLPEGDGRVLWSDPAGEVWVLTGLGFADRLSLYGAGALYVSGATLPGGCSRWLSADVAGARPRAPA
;
A
#
# COMPACT_ATOMS: atom_id res chain seq x y z
N MET A 1 36.06 -11.94 48.01
CA MET A 1 35.44 -12.26 46.71
C MET A 1 33.94 -12.09 46.84
N THR A 2 33.41 -10.91 46.57
CA THR A 2 31.96 -10.65 46.57
C THR A 2 31.45 -10.85 45.14
N SER A 3 30.87 -12.02 44.90
CA SER A 3 30.16 -12.32 43.65
C SER A 3 28.95 -11.39 43.54
N SER A 4 29.08 -10.32 42.74
CA SER A 4 27.94 -9.50 42.36
C SER A 4 27.04 -10.32 41.45
N HIS A 5 26.02 -10.96 42.03
CA HIS A 5 24.90 -11.51 41.29
C HIS A 5 24.21 -10.37 40.54
N VAL A 6 24.57 -10.19 39.27
CA VAL A 6 23.83 -9.32 38.35
C VAL A 6 22.49 -10.00 38.11
N TRP A 7 21.45 -9.54 38.81
CA TRP A 7 20.08 -9.95 38.50
C TRP A 7 19.81 -9.58 37.03
N PRO A 8 19.20 -10.47 36.22
CA PRO A 8 18.82 -10.10 34.86
C PRO A 8 17.86 -8.92 34.96
N ALA A 9 18.28 -7.77 34.42
CA ALA A 9 17.46 -6.58 34.38
C ALA A 9 16.13 -6.93 33.70
N THR A 10 15.05 -6.94 34.47
CA THR A 10 13.71 -7.14 33.94
C THR A 10 13.42 -5.99 32.97
N ALA A 11 12.89 -6.31 31.79
CA ALA A 11 12.61 -5.30 30.78
C ALA A 11 11.68 -4.22 31.36
N ALA A 12 12.00 -2.96 31.10
CA ALA A 12 11.22 -1.84 31.63
C ALA A 12 9.76 -1.93 31.15
N PRO A 13 8.77 -1.49 31.97
CA PRO A 13 7.34 -1.63 31.63
C PRO A 13 6.96 -1.06 30.25
N GLN A 14 7.59 0.02 29.82
CA GLN A 14 7.43 0.63 28.50
C GLN A 14 7.91 -0.26 27.35
N ASP A 15 9.03 -0.96 27.52
CA ASP A 15 9.57 -1.86 26.48
C ASP A 15 8.67 -3.08 26.29
N HIS A 16 8.08 -3.58 27.37
CA HIS A 16 7.10 -4.65 27.29
C HIS A 16 5.82 -4.21 26.57
N ARG A 17 5.31 -3.00 26.83
CA ARG A 17 4.18 -2.43 26.08
C ARG A 17 4.51 -2.19 24.62
N LEU A 18 5.71 -1.71 24.32
CA LEU A 18 6.17 -1.48 22.94
C LEU A 18 6.25 -2.79 22.15
N ARG A 19 6.74 -3.88 22.77
CA ARG A 19 6.73 -5.21 22.19
C ARG A 19 5.31 -5.73 21.95
N ARG A 20 4.40 -5.56 22.93
CA ARG A 20 2.99 -5.93 22.76
C ARG A 20 2.32 -5.14 21.64
N ALA A 21 2.58 -3.84 21.56
CA ALA A 21 2.08 -2.97 20.50
C ALA A 21 2.55 -3.45 19.14
N GLY A 22 3.86 -3.70 18.99
CA GLY A 22 4.43 -4.26 17.76
C GLY A 22 3.74 -5.58 17.37
N GLY A 23 3.65 -6.53 18.30
CA GLY A 23 3.01 -7.84 18.05
C GLY A 23 1.56 -7.73 17.58
N LEU A 24 0.73 -6.93 18.27
CA LEU A 24 -0.68 -6.75 17.90
C LEU A 24 -0.83 -6.05 16.55
N LEU A 25 -0.06 -4.99 16.30
CA LEU A 25 -0.07 -4.27 15.02
C LEU A 25 0.40 -5.16 13.88
N GLY A 26 1.43 -5.97 14.11
CA GLY A 26 1.92 -6.95 13.14
C GLY A 26 0.86 -7.97 12.80
N PHE A 27 0.24 -8.57 13.82
CA PHE A 27 -0.82 -9.56 13.66
C PHE A 27 -2.01 -9.02 12.86
N ALA A 28 -2.51 -7.84 13.24
CA ALA A 28 -3.60 -7.19 12.51
C ALA A 28 -3.19 -6.85 11.07
N MET A 29 -1.97 -6.35 10.85
CA MET A 29 -1.48 -6.06 9.50
C MET A 29 -1.33 -7.33 8.64
N GLY A 30 -0.98 -8.46 9.26
CA GLY A 30 -1.01 -9.76 8.57
C GLY A 30 -2.41 -10.10 8.09
N GLY A 31 -3.41 -9.96 8.97
CA GLY A 31 -4.82 -10.19 8.63
C GLY A 31 -5.35 -9.22 7.57
N PHE A 32 -5.00 -7.93 7.65
CA PHE A 32 -5.35 -6.97 6.60
C PHE A 32 -4.68 -7.29 5.27
N PHE A 33 -3.40 -7.65 5.29
CA PHE A 33 -2.67 -7.99 4.07
C PHE A 33 -3.35 -9.16 3.35
N ASP A 34 -3.64 -10.23 4.10
CA ASP A 34 -4.32 -11.40 3.59
C ASP A 34 -5.74 -11.08 3.10
N GLY A 35 -6.57 -10.46 3.95
CA GLY A 35 -7.95 -10.11 3.60
C GLY A 35 -8.07 -9.12 2.44
N ILE A 36 -7.18 -8.14 2.32
CA ILE A 36 -7.22 -7.19 1.20
C ILE A 36 -6.66 -7.85 -0.05
N LEU A 37 -5.50 -8.49 0.03
CA LEU A 37 -4.83 -9.03 -1.15
C LEU A 37 -5.56 -10.26 -1.70
N LEU A 38 -5.86 -11.24 -0.85
CA LEU A 38 -6.45 -12.51 -1.28
C LEU A 38 -7.97 -12.43 -1.41
N HIS A 39 -8.67 -11.82 -0.46
CA HIS A 39 -10.14 -11.80 -0.52
C HIS A 39 -10.69 -10.74 -1.46
N GLN A 40 -10.03 -9.58 -1.59
CA GLN A 40 -10.59 -8.44 -2.33
C GLN A 40 -9.91 -8.14 -3.66
N ILE A 41 -8.57 -8.08 -3.69
CA ILE A 41 -7.82 -7.75 -4.91
C ILE A 41 -7.76 -8.96 -5.85
N LEU A 42 -7.24 -10.08 -5.35
CA LEU A 42 -7.07 -11.30 -6.13
C LEU A 42 -8.34 -12.15 -6.15
N GLN A 43 -9.18 -12.03 -5.12
CA GLN A 43 -10.42 -12.78 -4.96
C GLN A 43 -10.21 -14.30 -5.09
N TRP A 44 -9.04 -14.79 -4.64
CA TRP A 44 -8.69 -16.21 -4.72
C TRP A 44 -9.50 -17.06 -3.74
N HIS A 45 -9.92 -16.45 -2.63
CA HIS A 45 -10.84 -17.02 -1.66
C HIS A 45 -11.45 -15.92 -0.77
N HIS A 46 -12.65 -16.16 -0.28
CA HIS A 46 -13.25 -15.51 0.88
C HIS A 46 -13.08 -16.35 2.15
N LEU A 47 -13.31 -15.74 3.32
CA LEU A 47 -13.12 -16.37 4.64
C LEU A 47 -13.80 -17.73 4.81
N LEU A 48 -14.95 -17.95 4.18
CA LEU A 48 -15.72 -19.20 4.31
C LEU A 48 -15.88 -19.93 2.98
N SER A 49 -14.91 -19.81 2.06
CA SER A 49 -15.01 -20.43 0.72
C SER A 49 -15.11 -21.95 0.73
N GLY A 50 -14.53 -22.60 1.74
CA GLY A 50 -14.61 -24.04 1.96
C GLY A 50 -15.90 -24.49 2.65
N VAL A 51 -16.73 -23.56 3.13
CA VAL A 51 -18.03 -23.88 3.73
C VAL A 51 -19.10 -23.84 2.64
N SER A 52 -19.73 -24.99 2.40
CA SER A 52 -20.69 -25.16 1.30
C SER A 52 -22.15 -25.27 1.79
N GLY A 53 -23.07 -24.84 0.92
CA GLY A 53 -24.52 -25.01 1.10
C GLY A 53 -25.29 -23.76 1.56
N GLY A 54 -26.52 -23.62 1.09
CA GLY A 54 -27.47 -22.59 1.54
C GLY A 54 -26.94 -21.16 1.42
N MET A 55 -26.96 -20.42 2.54
CA MET A 55 -26.51 -19.03 2.57
C MET A 55 -24.99 -18.86 2.39
N PHE A 56 -24.18 -19.89 2.68
CA PHE A 56 -22.72 -19.81 2.63
C PHE A 56 -22.16 -19.68 1.21
N SER A 57 -22.89 -20.15 0.20
CA SER A 57 -22.52 -19.99 -1.22
C SER A 57 -22.87 -18.61 -1.80
N SER A 58 -23.55 -17.75 -1.05
CA SER A 58 -23.88 -16.41 -1.51
C SER A 58 -22.66 -15.49 -1.46
N LEU A 59 -22.31 -14.88 -2.60
CA LEU A 59 -21.23 -13.90 -2.67
C LEU A 59 -21.42 -12.73 -1.69
N ARG A 60 -22.68 -12.28 -1.51
CA ARG A 60 -22.99 -11.21 -0.55
C ARG A 60 -22.66 -11.62 0.88
N PHE A 61 -22.94 -12.88 1.24
CA PHE A 61 -22.61 -13.40 2.55
C PHE A 61 -21.10 -13.53 2.73
N GLN A 62 -20.38 -14.05 1.74
CA GLN A 62 -18.92 -14.17 1.77
C GLN A 62 -18.23 -12.81 1.97
N ILE A 63 -18.61 -11.79 1.18
CA ILE A 63 -18.10 -10.41 1.32
C ILE A 63 -18.44 -9.83 2.70
N THR A 64 -19.61 -10.14 3.25
CA THR A 64 -20.00 -9.69 4.59
C THR A 64 -19.10 -10.30 5.66
N MET A 65 -18.80 -11.59 5.56
CA MET A 65 -17.90 -12.28 6.49
C MET A 65 -16.46 -11.78 6.38
N ASP A 66 -15.99 -11.47 5.17
CA ASP A 66 -14.70 -10.78 4.99
C ASP A 66 -14.69 -9.42 5.68
N GLY A 67 -15.78 -8.65 5.56
CA GLY A 67 -15.91 -7.36 6.24
C GLY A 67 -15.88 -7.50 7.76
N ILE A 68 -16.56 -8.51 8.32
CA ILE A 68 -16.52 -8.82 9.76
C ILE A 68 -15.10 -9.21 10.20
N PHE A 69 -14.41 -10.01 9.39
CA PHE A 69 -13.01 -10.34 9.63
C PHE A 69 -12.11 -9.10 9.65
N HIS A 70 -12.28 -8.17 8.71
CA HIS A 70 -11.53 -6.89 8.72
C HIS A 70 -11.88 -6.03 9.95
N ALA A 71 -13.16 -6.01 10.36
CA ALA A 71 -13.57 -5.31 11.57
C ALA A 71 -12.86 -5.87 12.83
N LEU A 72 -12.70 -7.19 12.93
CA LEU A 72 -11.91 -7.82 13.97
C LEU A 72 -10.43 -7.37 13.90
N MET A 73 -9.84 -7.32 12.71
CA MET A 73 -8.47 -6.81 12.55
C MET A 73 -8.34 -5.33 12.94
N TYR A 74 -9.35 -4.49 12.70
CA TYR A 74 -9.38 -3.11 13.19
C TYR A 74 -9.37 -3.03 14.71
N VAL A 75 -10.11 -3.91 15.41
CA VAL A 75 -10.09 -3.97 16.87
C VAL A 75 -8.69 -4.34 17.38
N ILE A 76 -8.06 -5.37 16.80
CA ILE A 76 -6.70 -5.79 17.19
C ILE A 76 -5.68 -4.66 16.92
N ALA A 77 -5.78 -4.00 15.77
CA ALA A 77 -4.93 -2.85 15.43
C ALA A 77 -5.13 -1.69 16.41
N ALA A 78 -6.37 -1.36 16.77
CA ALA A 78 -6.68 -0.32 17.74
C ALA A 78 -6.10 -0.64 19.13
N LEU A 79 -6.17 -1.90 19.58
CA LEU A 79 -5.50 -2.34 20.81
C LEU A 79 -3.98 -2.20 20.72
N GLY A 80 -3.39 -2.52 19.56
CA GLY A 80 -1.96 -2.30 19.29
C GLY A 80 -1.56 -0.83 19.34
N LEU A 81 -2.34 0.05 18.70
CA LEU A 81 -2.15 1.51 18.74
C LEU A 81 -2.33 2.06 20.15
N TRP A 82 -3.32 1.57 20.90
CA TRP A 82 -3.54 1.96 22.29
C TRP A 82 -2.34 1.57 23.17
N GLN A 83 -1.76 0.38 22.97
CA GLN A 83 -0.55 -0.03 23.67
C GLN A 83 0.66 0.85 23.32
N LEU A 84 0.80 1.23 22.05
CA LEU A 84 1.83 2.16 21.60
C LEU A 84 1.65 3.55 22.23
N TYR A 85 0.41 4.04 22.24
CA TYR A 85 0.01 5.28 22.90
C TYR A 85 0.35 5.24 24.40
N ARG A 86 0.07 4.13 25.07
CA ARG A 86 0.37 3.97 26.50
C ARG A 86 1.87 3.90 26.77
N ALA A 87 2.65 3.26 25.90
CA ALA A 87 4.11 3.23 26.03
C ALA A 87 4.71 4.65 26.03
N ARG A 88 4.21 5.56 25.19
CA ARG A 88 4.68 6.97 25.13
C ARG A 88 4.49 7.73 26.45
N THR A 89 3.49 7.36 27.24
CA THR A 89 3.18 8.02 28.52
C THR A 89 4.00 7.51 29.70
N LEU A 90 4.77 6.43 29.51
CA LEU A 90 5.60 5.84 30.58
C LEU A 90 7.06 6.31 30.53
N GLY A 91 7.38 7.24 29.63
CA GLY A 91 8.73 7.77 29.43
C GLY A 91 9.45 7.18 28.21
N PRO A 92 10.72 7.55 28.00
CA PRO A 92 11.50 7.09 26.85
C PRO A 92 11.66 5.57 26.85
N ALA A 93 11.36 4.95 25.72
CA ALA A 93 11.64 3.53 25.48
C ALA A 93 13.03 3.36 24.84
N THR A 94 13.74 2.29 25.19
CA THR A 94 15.03 1.94 24.59
C THR A 94 14.90 0.84 23.53
N GLY A 95 13.77 0.12 23.55
CA GLY A 95 13.44 -0.90 22.57
C GLY A 95 12.81 -0.37 21.28
N THR A 96 12.43 -1.30 20.41
CA THR A 96 11.73 -1.05 19.14
C THR A 96 10.57 -2.04 18.97
N PRO A 97 9.43 -1.63 18.36
CA PRO A 97 8.31 -2.54 18.14
C PRO A 97 8.54 -3.50 16.97
N TRP A 98 9.48 -3.20 16.06
CA TRP A 98 9.63 -3.90 14.78
C TRP A 98 9.90 -5.42 14.87
N PRO A 99 10.75 -5.92 15.80
CA PRO A 99 10.93 -7.37 15.95
C PRO A 99 9.62 -8.08 16.28
N ALA A 100 8.81 -7.47 17.16
CA ALA A 100 7.52 -8.02 17.55
C ALA A 100 6.49 -7.88 16.44
N PHE A 101 6.52 -6.78 15.69
CA PHE A 101 5.68 -6.58 14.49
C PHE A 101 5.85 -7.70 13.48
N TRP A 102 7.08 -7.98 13.03
CA TRP A 102 7.31 -9.04 12.05
C TRP A 102 6.95 -10.43 12.58
N THR A 103 7.16 -10.65 13.89
CA THR A 103 6.71 -11.88 14.54
C THR A 103 5.19 -12.00 14.54
N GLY A 104 4.46 -10.92 14.85
CA GLY A 104 3.00 -10.89 14.85
C GLY A 104 2.41 -11.07 13.44
N PHE A 105 2.99 -10.39 12.44
CA PHE A 105 2.60 -10.52 11.04
C PHE A 105 2.70 -11.96 10.56
N GLY A 106 3.83 -12.62 10.84
CA GLY A 106 3.97 -14.03 10.47
C GLY A 106 3.12 -14.97 11.33
N ALA A 107 2.89 -14.65 12.60
CA ALA A 107 2.02 -15.46 13.46
C ALA A 107 0.58 -15.53 12.95
N TRP A 108 0.02 -14.43 12.40
CA TRP A 108 -1.28 -14.47 11.73
C TRP A 108 -1.32 -15.54 10.62
N HIS A 109 -0.38 -15.47 9.68
CA HIS A 109 -0.33 -16.39 8.53
C HIS A 109 -0.07 -17.84 8.93
N VAL A 110 0.70 -18.08 10.00
CA VAL A 110 0.86 -19.43 10.56
C VAL A 110 -0.46 -19.93 11.15
N ILE A 111 -1.16 -19.11 11.94
CA ILE A 111 -2.44 -19.50 12.52
C ILE A 111 -3.47 -19.77 11.42
N ASP A 112 -3.55 -18.91 10.41
CA ASP A 112 -4.49 -19.09 9.31
C ASP A 112 -4.20 -20.35 8.49
N ALA A 113 -2.93 -20.60 8.14
CA ALA A 113 -2.55 -21.82 7.43
C ALA A 113 -2.85 -23.09 8.24
N LEU A 114 -2.54 -23.11 9.54
CA LEU A 114 -2.76 -24.30 10.36
C LEU A 114 -4.24 -24.50 10.66
N VAL A 115 -4.91 -23.46 11.15
CA VAL A 115 -6.28 -23.55 11.65
C VAL A 115 -7.25 -23.51 10.48
N SER A 116 -7.24 -22.45 9.68
CA SER A 116 -8.25 -22.23 8.63
C SER A 116 -8.04 -23.15 7.43
N HIS A 117 -6.80 -23.31 6.96
CA HIS A 117 -6.54 -24.08 5.73
C HIS A 117 -6.50 -25.58 5.94
N TRP A 118 -5.89 -26.05 7.04
CA TRP A 118 -5.57 -27.47 7.20
C TRP A 118 -6.45 -28.18 8.24
N ILE A 119 -6.70 -27.56 9.39
CA ILE A 119 -7.50 -28.19 10.46
C ILE A 119 -8.99 -28.06 10.15
N THR A 120 -9.48 -26.86 9.91
CA THR A 120 -10.91 -26.62 9.67
C THR A 120 -11.28 -26.68 8.20
N GLY A 121 -10.34 -26.34 7.31
CA GLY A 121 -10.57 -26.34 5.86
C GLY A 121 -11.62 -25.32 5.41
N ILE A 122 -11.85 -24.25 6.20
CA ILE A 122 -12.86 -23.23 5.89
C ILE A 122 -12.51 -22.38 4.66
N HIS A 123 -11.25 -22.36 4.25
CA HIS A 123 -10.76 -21.83 2.97
C HIS A 123 -9.36 -22.40 2.68
N ARG A 124 -8.83 -22.19 1.48
CA ARG A 124 -7.43 -22.47 1.10
C ARG A 124 -6.88 -21.23 0.41
N VAL A 125 -5.55 -21.05 0.38
CA VAL A 125 -4.94 -19.85 -0.23
C VAL A 125 -5.45 -19.62 -1.66
N ARG A 126 -5.60 -20.70 -2.42
CA ARG A 126 -6.08 -20.67 -3.80
C ARG A 126 -7.06 -21.81 -4.07
N MET A 127 -8.36 -21.48 -4.07
CA MET A 127 -9.44 -22.47 -4.16
C MET A 127 -9.57 -23.12 -5.55
N ASP A 128 -9.18 -22.40 -6.61
CA ASP A 128 -9.28 -22.81 -8.01
C ASP A 128 -8.06 -23.62 -8.51
N SER A 129 -7.11 -23.94 -7.63
CA SER A 129 -5.89 -24.65 -8.02
C SER A 129 -6.04 -26.17 -7.96
N GLU A 130 -5.47 -26.88 -8.94
CA GLU A 130 -5.33 -28.35 -8.90
C GLU A 130 -4.43 -28.86 -7.75
N VAL A 131 -3.55 -28.00 -7.24
CA VAL A 131 -2.61 -28.32 -6.14
C VAL A 131 -2.66 -27.28 -5.01
N PRO A 132 -3.78 -27.16 -4.25
CA PRO A 132 -3.94 -26.13 -3.23
C PRO A 132 -2.85 -26.13 -2.14
N LEU A 133 -2.33 -27.32 -1.79
CA LEU A 133 -1.27 -27.46 -0.80
C LEU A 133 0.02 -26.72 -1.19
N MET A 134 0.36 -26.66 -2.49
CA MET A 134 1.54 -25.95 -2.96
C MET A 134 1.43 -24.46 -2.62
N TRP A 135 0.26 -23.85 -2.88
CA TRP A 135 0.00 -22.44 -2.60
C TRP A 135 0.02 -22.16 -1.10
N ASP A 136 -0.57 -23.03 -0.28
CA ASP A 136 -0.52 -22.89 1.17
C ASP A 136 0.92 -22.92 1.70
N LEU A 137 1.77 -23.81 1.20
CA LEU A 137 3.17 -23.91 1.61
C LEU A 137 3.98 -22.69 1.19
N ILE A 138 3.80 -22.19 -0.04
CA ILE A 138 4.44 -20.97 -0.52
C ILE A 138 4.03 -19.78 0.35
N TRP A 139 2.72 -19.64 0.63
CA TRP A 139 2.19 -18.55 1.45
C TRP A 139 2.72 -18.61 2.90
N LEU A 140 2.68 -19.80 3.50
CA LEU A 140 3.20 -20.05 4.85
C LEU A 140 4.69 -19.70 4.97
N VAL A 141 5.50 -20.10 3.99
CA VAL A 141 6.94 -19.80 4.01
C VAL A 141 7.19 -18.31 3.84
N LEU A 142 6.58 -17.68 2.83
CA LEU A 142 6.87 -16.29 2.46
C LEU A 142 6.30 -15.27 3.45
N PHE A 143 5.09 -15.50 3.97
CA PHE A 143 4.39 -14.52 4.81
C PHE A 143 4.21 -14.98 6.27
N GLY A 144 4.38 -16.27 6.56
CA GLY A 144 4.44 -16.79 7.93
C GLY A 144 5.85 -16.89 8.49
N LEU A 145 6.63 -17.85 7.98
CA LEU A 145 7.92 -18.23 8.56
C LEU A 145 9.03 -17.19 8.30
N ALA A 146 9.11 -16.62 7.10
CA ALA A 146 10.14 -15.62 6.78
C ALA A 146 10.00 -14.33 7.62
N PRO A 147 8.80 -13.76 7.83
CA PRO A 147 8.60 -12.64 8.75
C PRO A 147 8.93 -12.97 10.21
N ILE A 148 8.53 -14.15 10.71
CA ILE A 148 8.91 -14.59 12.07
C ILE A 148 10.43 -14.66 12.20
N TRP A 149 11.11 -15.27 11.22
CA TRP A 149 12.56 -15.35 11.20
C TRP A 149 13.22 -13.96 11.16
N LEU A 150 12.69 -13.02 10.36
CA LEU A 150 13.15 -11.64 10.31
C LEU A 150 13.00 -10.96 11.67
N GLY A 151 11.84 -11.06 12.30
CA GLY A 151 11.57 -10.53 13.63
C GLY A 151 12.54 -11.08 14.68
N TRP A 152 12.77 -12.39 14.68
CA TRP A 152 13.73 -13.04 15.56
C TRP A 152 15.17 -12.57 15.32
N ARG A 153 15.60 -12.45 14.05
CA ARG A 153 16.95 -11.98 13.71
C ARG A 153 17.17 -10.54 14.17
N MET A 154 16.16 -9.68 14.05
CA MET A 154 16.20 -8.30 14.57
C MET A 154 16.33 -8.29 16.09
N ALA A 155 15.54 -9.10 16.80
CA ALA A 155 15.59 -9.19 18.26
C ALA A 155 16.97 -9.63 18.78
N ARG A 156 17.66 -10.55 18.07
CA ARG A 156 19.02 -10.99 18.44
C ARG A 156 20.07 -9.89 18.26
N ARG A 157 19.99 -9.12 17.17
CA ARG A 157 20.91 -8.00 16.91
C ARG A 157 20.79 -6.89 17.95
N SER A 158 19.57 -6.60 18.42
CA SER A 158 19.34 -5.61 19.47
C SER A 158 19.94 -6.02 20.82
N ARG A 159 20.07 -7.32 21.11
CA ARG A 159 20.72 -7.83 22.32
C ARG A 159 22.24 -7.89 22.25
N ALA A 160 22.80 -7.95 21.04
CA ALA A 160 24.24 -8.07 20.81
C ALA A 160 24.99 -6.72 20.79
N ARG A 161 24.29 -5.58 20.83
CA ARG A 161 24.95 -4.27 20.83
C ARG A 161 25.44 -3.93 22.25
N PRO A 162 26.76 -3.82 22.50
CA PRO A 162 27.26 -3.46 23.82
C PRO A 162 26.82 -2.04 24.20
N PRO A 163 26.45 -1.78 25.47
CA PRO A 163 26.26 -0.42 25.94
C PRO A 163 27.64 0.24 26.03
N GLY A 164 27.99 1.14 25.10
CA GLY A 164 29.19 1.98 25.25
C GLY A 164 29.99 2.42 24.03
N SER A 165 29.55 2.26 22.78
CA SER A 165 30.32 2.71 21.61
C SER A 165 29.74 3.96 20.90
N GLY A 166 29.21 4.90 21.67
CA GLY A 166 28.91 6.27 21.21
C GLY A 166 30.02 7.20 21.67
N GLY A 167 31.16 7.18 20.96
CA GLY A 167 32.33 7.98 21.28
C GLY A 167 32.03 9.47 21.24
N GLY A 168 32.31 10.16 22.35
CA GLY A 168 32.45 11.60 22.36
C GLY A 168 33.64 12.00 21.48
N THR A 169 33.38 12.84 20.49
CA THR A 169 34.41 13.66 19.86
C THR A 169 34.75 14.81 20.80
N GLY A 170 35.44 14.49 21.90
CA GLY A 170 36.20 15.46 22.69
C GLY A 170 37.64 15.42 22.23
N GLY A 171 38.03 16.33 21.34
CA GLY A 171 39.43 16.49 20.94
C GLY A 171 40.29 16.90 22.14
N PRO A 172 41.50 16.34 22.33
CA PRO A 172 42.37 16.72 23.43
C PRO A 172 42.95 18.12 23.19
N GLY A 173 42.79 19.01 24.18
CA GLY A 173 43.58 20.23 24.27
C GLY A 173 45.05 19.88 24.50
N ASP A 174 45.91 20.41 23.65
CA ASP A 174 47.36 20.38 23.81
C ASP A 174 47.80 21.68 24.50
N HIS A 175 47.99 21.61 25.81
CA HIS A 175 48.86 22.53 26.53
C HIS A 175 49.64 21.71 27.56
N ARG A 176 50.80 21.21 27.14
CA ARG A 176 51.82 20.73 28.07
C ARG A 176 52.79 21.84 28.42
N ASP A 177 52.68 22.23 29.68
CA ASP A 177 53.69 22.86 30.53
C ASP A 177 54.99 22.05 30.52
N THR A 178 56.13 22.68 30.22
CA THR A 178 57.46 22.17 30.56
C THR A 178 58.27 23.28 31.23
N ARG A 179 58.44 23.16 32.56
CA ARG A 179 59.45 23.87 33.33
C ARG A 179 60.77 23.10 33.28
N GLY A 180 61.87 23.84 33.15
CA GLY A 180 63.14 23.52 33.83
C GLY A 180 64.41 23.57 32.97
N GLY A 181 65.25 24.60 33.21
CA GLY A 181 66.71 24.42 33.19
C GLY A 181 67.58 25.38 32.36
N SER A 182 67.99 26.49 32.98
CA SER A 182 69.35 27.11 32.95
C SER A 182 70.04 27.42 31.60
N GLN A 183 70.24 28.73 31.32
CA GLN A 183 71.58 29.36 31.29
C GLN A 183 71.55 30.89 31.05
N SER A 184 72.27 31.60 31.93
CA SER A 184 73.03 32.87 31.81
C SER A 184 72.63 33.97 30.80
N GLY A 185 72.59 35.22 31.29
CA GLY A 185 73.08 36.38 30.52
C GLY A 185 72.38 37.72 30.76
N ALA A 186 73.00 38.55 31.63
CA ALA A 186 73.08 40.03 31.58
C ALA A 186 71.81 40.91 31.36
N ALA A 187 71.56 41.77 32.35
CA ALA A 187 70.79 43.02 32.22
C ALA A 187 71.53 44.05 31.34
N PRO A 188 70.88 45.12 30.81
CA PRO A 188 70.59 46.29 31.67
C PRO A 188 69.30 47.11 31.35
N LEU A 189 68.82 47.76 32.41
CA LEU A 189 68.30 49.16 32.54
C LEU A 189 67.16 49.72 31.66
N ARG A 190 66.26 50.44 32.36
CA ARG A 190 65.07 51.21 31.90
C ARG A 190 65.47 52.43 31.02
N PRO A 191 64.52 53.16 30.39
CA PRO A 191 63.77 54.18 31.13
C PRO A 191 62.28 54.34 30.75
N VAL A 192 61.60 55.05 31.63
CA VAL A 192 60.25 55.62 31.52
C VAL A 192 60.31 56.87 30.63
N SER A 193 59.30 57.12 29.79
CA SER A 193 58.95 58.49 29.41
C SER A 193 57.44 58.68 29.31
N SER A 194 56.98 59.68 30.03
CA SER A 194 55.63 60.23 30.13
C SER A 194 55.30 61.23 29.02
N ALA A 195 53.99 61.37 28.79
CA ALA A 195 53.26 62.60 28.46
C ALA A 195 53.33 63.20 27.03
N GLY A 196 52.12 63.38 26.46
CA GLY A 196 51.68 64.70 25.99
C GLY A 196 51.39 64.84 24.50
N GLY A 197 50.16 65.25 24.17
CA GLY A 197 49.94 66.19 23.05
C GLY A 197 49.08 65.72 21.87
N ALA A 198 47.77 65.93 22.02
CA ALA A 198 46.76 66.29 21.01
C ALA A 198 47.12 66.35 19.51
N ALA A 199 46.25 65.80 18.66
CA ALA A 199 45.49 66.58 17.68
C ALA A 199 44.35 65.77 17.03
N SER A 200 43.22 66.46 16.90
CA SER A 200 41.94 66.04 16.33
C SER A 200 42.00 65.89 14.80
N ALA A 201 41.39 64.84 14.27
CA ALA A 201 40.81 64.84 12.92
C ALA A 201 39.52 64.01 12.93
N ALA A 202 38.41 64.71 12.80
CA ALA A 202 37.06 64.17 12.79
C ALA A 202 36.85 63.15 11.65
N GLN A 203 36.40 61.95 11.99
CA GLN A 203 35.86 60.98 11.02
C GLN A 203 34.34 61.19 10.92
N GLY A 204 33.88 61.69 9.77
CA GLY A 204 32.46 61.71 9.42
C GLY A 204 31.91 60.28 9.20
N PRO A 205 30.59 60.07 9.33
CA PRO A 205 30.01 58.75 9.20
C PRO A 205 30.10 58.26 7.75
N ARG A 206 30.86 57.19 7.50
CA ARG A 206 30.84 56.45 6.24
C ARG A 206 29.47 55.80 6.08
N MET A 207 28.69 56.31 5.13
CA MET A 207 27.45 55.69 4.67
C MET A 207 27.81 54.41 3.91
N THR A 208 27.81 53.27 4.62
CA THR A 208 27.96 51.95 4.02
C THR A 208 26.68 51.61 3.25
N PHE A 209 26.74 51.66 1.93
CA PHE A 209 25.72 51.09 1.06
C PHE A 209 25.63 49.59 1.30
N MET A 210 24.52 49.10 1.87
CA MET A 210 24.20 47.67 1.87
C MET A 210 23.93 47.26 0.41
N PRO A 211 24.60 46.24 -0.14
CA PRO A 211 24.17 45.68 -1.41
C PRO A 211 22.80 45.03 -1.20
N ALA A 212 21.88 45.27 -2.13
CA ALA A 212 20.59 44.63 -2.18
C ALA A 212 20.77 43.11 -2.12
N GLN A 213 20.09 42.44 -1.19
CA GLN A 213 20.03 40.98 -1.17
C GLN A 213 19.36 40.51 -2.46
N ALA A 214 20.16 39.97 -3.38
CA ALA A 214 19.64 39.27 -4.54
C ALA A 214 18.82 38.09 -4.04
N HIS A 215 17.50 38.11 -4.28
CA HIS A 215 16.65 36.95 -4.09
C HIS A 215 17.17 35.82 -4.97
N ALA A 216 17.83 34.85 -4.34
CA ALA A 216 18.25 33.63 -5.01
C ALA A 216 16.99 32.90 -5.50
N SER A 217 16.75 32.94 -6.80
CA SER A 217 15.77 32.07 -7.44
C SER A 217 16.22 30.63 -7.21
N HIS A 218 15.43 29.88 -6.42
CA HIS A 218 15.66 28.45 -6.22
C HIS A 218 15.52 27.74 -7.56
N ALA A 219 16.64 27.52 -8.25
CA ALA A 219 16.68 26.70 -9.44
C ALA A 219 16.26 25.27 -9.05
N VAL A 220 15.06 24.87 -9.47
CA VAL A 220 14.56 23.51 -9.28
C VAL A 220 15.47 22.57 -10.07
N ARG A 221 16.30 21.81 -9.36
CA ARG A 221 17.17 20.83 -9.99
C ARG A 221 16.31 19.77 -10.68
N PRO A 222 16.64 19.39 -11.94
CA PRO A 222 15.89 18.35 -12.63
C PRO A 222 15.95 17.04 -11.84
N PRO A 223 14.87 16.23 -11.87
CA PRO A 223 14.86 14.93 -11.22
C PRO A 223 16.00 14.07 -11.75
N SER A 224 16.64 13.29 -10.87
CA SER A 224 17.65 12.33 -11.28
C SER A 224 17.06 11.31 -12.27
N LEU A 225 17.89 10.77 -13.18
CA LEU A 225 17.48 9.75 -14.15
C LEU A 225 16.70 8.60 -13.48
N ALA A 226 17.14 8.15 -12.31
CA ALA A 226 16.47 7.12 -11.51
C ALA A 226 15.05 7.52 -11.06
N ARG A 227 14.83 8.80 -10.72
CA ARG A 227 13.52 9.32 -10.30
C ARG A 227 12.58 9.46 -11.49
N SER A 228 13.09 9.88 -12.66
CA SER A 228 12.33 9.91 -13.91
C SER A 228 11.94 8.50 -14.38
N MET A 229 12.85 7.52 -14.26
CA MET A 229 12.57 6.11 -14.56
C MET A 229 11.52 5.53 -13.60
N ALA A 230 11.62 5.81 -12.30
CA ALA A 230 10.63 5.36 -11.32
C ALA A 230 9.23 5.92 -11.62
N ILE A 231 9.14 7.19 -12.01
CA ILE A 231 7.87 7.82 -12.43
C ILE A 231 7.35 7.13 -13.71
N ALA A 232 8.19 6.93 -14.73
CA ALA A 232 7.79 6.29 -15.98
C ALA A 232 7.29 4.85 -15.78
N VAL A 233 8.00 4.06 -14.96
CA VAL A 233 7.59 2.69 -14.60
C VAL A 233 6.28 2.71 -13.85
N LEU A 234 6.11 3.62 -12.88
CA LEU A 234 4.85 3.74 -12.14
C LEU A 234 3.70 4.14 -13.07
N THR A 235 3.89 5.11 -13.96
CA THR A 235 2.87 5.53 -14.94
C THR A 235 2.50 4.39 -15.88
N LEU A 236 3.48 3.65 -16.42
CA LEU A 236 3.24 2.48 -17.27
C LEU A 236 2.51 1.37 -16.51
N ALA A 237 2.88 1.10 -15.26
CA ALA A 237 2.21 0.13 -14.41
C ALA A 237 0.77 0.55 -14.10
N THR A 238 0.53 1.83 -13.80
CA THR A 238 -0.82 2.36 -13.55
C THR A 238 -1.69 2.32 -14.80
N LEU A 239 -1.16 2.70 -15.97
CA LEU A 239 -1.88 2.63 -17.24
C LEU A 239 -2.14 1.18 -17.67
N GLY A 240 -1.17 0.28 -17.46
CA GLY A 240 -1.33 -1.16 -17.70
C GLY A 240 -2.39 -1.78 -16.79
N ALA A 241 -2.35 -1.47 -15.50
CA ALA A 241 -3.37 -1.90 -14.54
C ALA A 241 -4.75 -1.33 -14.86
N ALA A 242 -4.84 -0.05 -15.26
CA ALA A 242 -6.08 0.57 -15.72
C ALA A 242 -6.62 -0.09 -16.99
N GLY A 243 -5.75 -0.43 -17.96
CA GLY A 243 -6.11 -1.19 -19.15
C GLY A 243 -6.64 -2.59 -18.84
N LEU A 244 -5.96 -3.32 -17.95
CA LEU A 244 -6.41 -4.64 -17.46
C LEU A 244 -7.71 -4.57 -16.64
N ASN A 245 -8.01 -3.42 -16.03
CA ASN A 245 -9.27 -3.19 -15.32
C ASN A 245 -10.42 -2.83 -16.27
N LEU A 246 -10.14 -2.09 -17.35
CA LEU A 246 -11.09 -1.80 -18.42
C LEU A 246 -11.46 -3.07 -19.21
N PHE A 247 -10.51 -3.99 -19.33
CA PHE A 247 -10.67 -5.27 -20.02
C PHE A 247 -10.28 -6.41 -19.08
N PRO A 248 -11.11 -6.69 -18.05
CA PRO A 248 -10.82 -7.76 -17.13
C PRO A 248 -10.74 -9.06 -17.93
N PRO A 249 -9.65 -9.86 -17.80
CA PRO A 249 -9.59 -11.21 -18.36
C PRO A 249 -10.54 -12.12 -17.56
N ARG A 250 -11.84 -11.85 -17.65
CA ARG A 250 -12.88 -12.72 -17.11
C ARG A 250 -13.16 -13.82 -18.11
N GLN A 251 -13.28 -15.02 -17.55
CA GLN A 251 -13.74 -16.21 -18.23
C GLN A 251 -15.04 -15.92 -18.96
N ASP A 252 -15.14 -16.43 -20.18
CA ASP A 252 -16.32 -16.42 -21.03
C ASP A 252 -17.46 -17.11 -20.26
N LEU A 253 -18.19 -16.34 -19.45
CA LEU A 253 -19.58 -16.68 -19.19
C LEU A 253 -20.17 -16.59 -20.60
N ASP A 254 -20.51 -17.73 -21.18
CA ASP A 254 -21.07 -17.86 -22.53
C ASP A 254 -22.30 -16.94 -22.76
N THR A 255 -22.78 -16.31 -21.69
CA THR A 255 -23.75 -15.24 -21.61
C THR A 255 -23.28 -13.88 -22.19
N THR A 256 -24.02 -13.39 -23.19
CA THR A 256 -23.93 -12.06 -23.78
C THR A 256 -25.16 -11.21 -23.42
N VAL A 257 -24.97 -10.07 -22.76
CA VAL A 257 -26.01 -9.06 -22.50
C VAL A 257 -26.05 -8.05 -23.64
N VAL A 258 -27.24 -7.82 -24.18
CA VAL A 258 -27.50 -6.90 -25.29
C VAL A 258 -28.53 -5.87 -24.87
N THR A 259 -28.27 -4.59 -25.15
CA THR A 259 -29.26 -3.52 -24.99
C THR A 259 -29.60 -2.95 -26.36
N LEU A 260 -30.87 -3.02 -26.75
CA LEU A 260 -31.38 -2.48 -28.00
C LEU A 260 -31.74 -1.00 -27.86
N ARG A 261 -31.77 -0.30 -29.00
CA ARG A 261 -32.34 1.04 -29.09
C ARG A 261 -33.85 1.01 -28.80
N PRO A 262 -34.41 2.00 -28.08
CA PRO A 262 -35.85 2.10 -27.86
C PRO A 262 -36.66 2.00 -29.16
N GLY A 263 -37.70 1.17 -29.17
CA GLY A 263 -38.57 0.94 -30.32
C GLY A 263 -38.02 0.00 -31.41
N GLN A 264 -36.84 -0.60 -31.23
CA GLN A 264 -36.38 -1.72 -32.08
C GLN A 264 -37.04 -3.02 -31.63
N GLY A 265 -37.75 -3.68 -32.55
CA GLY A 265 -38.42 -4.94 -32.26
C GLY A 265 -37.45 -6.13 -32.18
N PRO A 266 -37.78 -7.19 -31.42
CA PRO A 266 -36.90 -8.33 -31.18
C PRO A 266 -36.58 -9.15 -32.44
N ALA A 267 -37.39 -9.04 -33.50
CA ALA A 267 -37.22 -9.79 -34.74
C ALA A 267 -35.85 -9.54 -35.40
N ALA A 268 -35.33 -8.31 -35.37
CA ALA A 268 -34.04 -7.98 -35.96
C ALA A 268 -32.85 -8.54 -35.18
N LEU A 269 -33.02 -8.74 -33.86
CA LEU A 269 -32.05 -9.39 -32.98
C LEU A 269 -32.07 -10.91 -33.20
N ILE A 270 -33.26 -11.52 -33.16
CA ILE A 270 -33.46 -12.97 -33.33
C ILE A 270 -32.99 -13.43 -34.71
N ALA A 271 -33.25 -12.67 -35.76
CA ALA A 271 -32.81 -12.99 -37.13
C ALA A 271 -31.28 -12.99 -37.32
N ARG A 272 -30.52 -12.49 -36.34
CA ARG A 272 -29.05 -12.49 -36.35
C ARG A 272 -28.42 -13.50 -35.39
N LEU A 273 -29.24 -14.28 -34.68
CA LEU A 273 -28.71 -15.38 -33.86
C LEU A 273 -28.25 -16.51 -34.80
N PRO A 274 -27.08 -17.10 -34.57
CA PRO A 274 -26.61 -18.24 -35.35
C PRO A 274 -27.58 -19.42 -35.17
N GLU A 275 -27.89 -20.12 -36.26
CA GLU A 275 -28.77 -21.29 -36.24
C GLU A 275 -28.13 -22.40 -35.38
N GLY A 276 -28.69 -22.68 -34.19
CA GLY A 276 -28.34 -23.82 -33.35
C GLY A 276 -27.68 -23.49 -32.00
N ASP A 277 -26.78 -22.50 -31.98
CA ASP A 277 -25.94 -22.21 -30.80
C ASP A 277 -26.40 -20.96 -30.04
N GLY A 278 -26.88 -19.93 -30.75
CA GLY A 278 -27.36 -18.69 -30.14
C GLY A 278 -28.72 -18.86 -29.47
N ARG A 279 -28.78 -18.80 -28.13
CA ARG A 279 -30.03 -18.97 -27.36
C ARG A 279 -30.36 -17.75 -26.52
N VAL A 280 -31.65 -17.39 -26.47
CA VAL A 280 -32.15 -16.39 -25.53
C VAL A 280 -32.33 -17.03 -24.16
N LEU A 281 -31.58 -16.54 -23.17
CA LEU A 281 -31.74 -16.94 -21.76
C LEU A 281 -32.85 -16.14 -21.08
N TRP A 282 -32.92 -14.83 -21.36
CA TRP A 282 -33.88 -13.93 -20.75
C TRP A 282 -34.04 -12.65 -21.58
N SER A 283 -35.20 -12.02 -21.48
CA SER A 283 -35.45 -10.66 -21.97
C SER A 283 -36.30 -9.89 -20.97
N ASP A 284 -36.12 -8.58 -20.92
CA ASP A 284 -37.00 -7.73 -20.13
C ASP A 284 -38.39 -7.61 -20.81
N PRO A 285 -39.44 -7.21 -20.07
CA PRO A 285 -40.79 -7.08 -20.64
C PRO A 285 -40.91 -6.02 -21.74
N ALA A 286 -40.05 -4.99 -21.76
CA ALA A 286 -40.07 -3.98 -22.81
C ALA A 286 -39.29 -4.42 -24.06
N GLY A 287 -38.54 -5.52 -23.99
CA GLY A 287 -37.74 -6.04 -25.10
C GLY A 287 -36.53 -5.18 -25.44
N GLU A 288 -36.06 -4.36 -24.50
CA GLU A 288 -34.90 -3.49 -24.66
C GLU A 288 -33.60 -4.17 -24.19
N VAL A 289 -33.67 -5.10 -23.25
CA VAL A 289 -32.51 -5.81 -22.68
C VAL A 289 -32.67 -7.31 -22.86
N TRP A 290 -31.65 -7.92 -23.45
CA TRP A 290 -31.61 -9.34 -23.79
C TRP A 290 -30.37 -9.99 -23.21
N VAL A 291 -30.53 -11.21 -22.76
CA VAL A 291 -29.45 -12.06 -22.27
C VAL A 291 -29.42 -13.29 -23.17
N LEU A 292 -28.33 -13.45 -23.89
CA LEU A 292 -28.11 -14.48 -24.90
C LEU A 292 -26.97 -15.40 -24.46
N THR A 293 -26.87 -16.61 -25.01
CA THR A 293 -25.71 -17.50 -24.81
C THR A 293 -25.31 -18.19 -26.12
N GLY A 294 -24.11 -18.75 -26.20
CA GLY A 294 -23.64 -19.50 -27.36
C GLY A 294 -23.27 -18.60 -28.53
N LEU A 295 -22.78 -17.39 -28.23
CA LEU A 295 -22.40 -16.40 -29.23
C LEU A 295 -20.90 -16.26 -29.31
N GLY A 296 -20.34 -16.52 -30.49
CA GLY A 296 -18.96 -16.22 -30.80
C GLY A 296 -18.70 -14.72 -30.94
N PHE A 297 -17.43 -14.34 -31.00
CA PHE A 297 -17.02 -12.94 -31.12
C PHE A 297 -17.65 -12.23 -32.35
N ALA A 298 -17.70 -12.91 -33.50
CA ALA A 298 -18.29 -12.37 -34.73
C ALA A 298 -19.80 -12.16 -34.60
N ASP A 299 -20.50 -13.10 -33.97
CA ASP A 299 -21.95 -13.01 -33.75
C ASP A 299 -22.28 -11.82 -32.86
N ARG A 300 -21.50 -11.63 -31.77
CA ARG A 300 -21.63 -10.48 -30.85
C ARG A 300 -21.47 -9.14 -31.58
N LEU A 301 -20.51 -9.04 -32.50
CA LEU A 301 -20.35 -7.83 -33.33
C LEU A 301 -21.51 -7.63 -34.31
N SER A 302 -22.10 -8.69 -34.86
CA SER A 302 -23.21 -8.58 -35.80
C SER A 302 -24.48 -7.97 -35.17
N LEU A 303 -24.65 -8.11 -33.85
CA LEU A 303 -25.83 -7.61 -33.12
C LEU A 303 -25.93 -6.07 -33.13
N TYR A 304 -24.82 -5.34 -33.31
CA TYR A 304 -24.87 -3.89 -33.54
C TYR A 304 -25.67 -3.53 -34.81
N GLY A 305 -25.66 -4.40 -35.83
CA GLY A 305 -26.50 -4.26 -37.01
C GLY A 305 -28.00 -4.44 -36.73
N ALA A 306 -28.37 -5.05 -35.60
CA ALA A 306 -29.74 -5.20 -35.12
C ALA A 306 -30.24 -4.01 -34.30
N GLY A 307 -29.45 -2.93 -34.22
CA GLY A 307 -29.78 -1.77 -33.39
C GLY A 307 -29.39 -1.94 -31.92
N ALA A 308 -28.50 -2.90 -31.60
CA ALA A 308 -27.88 -2.95 -30.29
C ALA A 308 -27.04 -1.69 -30.02
N LEU A 309 -27.29 -1.05 -28.89
CA LEU A 309 -26.49 0.03 -28.33
C LEU A 309 -25.32 -0.51 -27.50
N TYR A 310 -25.52 -1.66 -26.87
CA TYR A 310 -24.52 -2.33 -26.04
C TYR A 310 -24.58 -3.84 -26.27
N VAL A 311 -23.40 -4.46 -26.36
CA VAL A 311 -23.21 -5.91 -26.43
C VAL A 311 -22.01 -6.25 -25.52
N SER A 312 -22.26 -6.96 -24.41
CA SER A 312 -21.18 -7.35 -23.50
C SER A 312 -20.23 -8.35 -24.19
N GLY A 313 -18.92 -8.23 -23.97
CA GLY A 313 -17.95 -9.18 -24.50
C GLY A 313 -17.58 -9.01 -25.98
N ALA A 314 -18.06 -7.96 -26.66
CA ALA A 314 -17.73 -7.64 -28.06
C ALA A 314 -16.43 -6.79 -28.23
N THR A 315 -15.71 -6.51 -27.14
CA THR A 315 -14.42 -5.75 -27.02
C THR A 315 -14.27 -4.41 -27.75
N LEU A 316 -15.28 -3.92 -28.49
CA LEU A 316 -15.26 -2.62 -29.16
C LEU A 316 -16.45 -1.75 -28.69
N PRO A 317 -16.26 -0.45 -28.46
CA PRO A 317 -17.36 0.46 -28.16
C PRO A 317 -18.12 0.78 -29.45
N GLY A 318 -18.89 -0.17 -29.97
CA GLY A 318 -19.75 0.03 -31.15
C GLY A 318 -20.94 0.98 -30.90
N GLY A 319 -21.15 1.45 -29.67
CA GLY A 319 -22.30 2.29 -29.32
C GLY A 319 -22.11 3.80 -29.48
N CYS A 320 -20.88 4.30 -29.60
CA CYS A 320 -20.62 5.75 -29.49
C CYS A 320 -20.74 6.54 -30.81
N SER A 321 -20.85 5.89 -31.98
CA SER A 321 -20.83 6.60 -33.27
C SER A 321 -22.19 6.80 -33.96
N ARG A 322 -23.29 6.19 -33.49
CA ARG A 322 -24.62 6.38 -34.11
C ARG A 322 -25.53 7.38 -33.41
N TRP A 323 -25.14 7.89 -32.24
CA TRP A 323 -25.86 8.98 -31.57
C TRP A 323 -25.61 10.36 -32.21
N LEU A 324 -24.55 10.49 -33.02
CA LEU A 324 -24.25 11.69 -33.80
C LEU A 324 -25.05 11.79 -35.12
N SER A 325 -25.92 10.82 -35.41
CA SER A 325 -26.88 10.89 -36.52
C SER A 325 -28.30 10.78 -35.98
N ALA A 326 -28.68 11.74 -35.14
CA ALA A 326 -30.08 12.05 -34.92
C ALA A 326 -30.57 12.82 -36.16
N ASP A 327 -31.16 12.11 -37.13
CA ASP A 327 -32.02 12.79 -38.09
C ASP A 327 -33.32 13.17 -37.39
N VAL A 328 -33.37 14.44 -37.00
CA VAL A 328 -34.58 15.23 -36.83
C VAL A 328 -35.29 15.25 -38.19
N ALA A 329 -36.15 14.26 -38.46
CA ALA A 329 -37.11 14.36 -39.55
C ALA A 329 -38.32 13.45 -39.32
N GLY A 330 -39.46 14.05 -38.98
CA GLY A 330 -40.75 13.52 -39.44
C GLY A 330 -41.77 13.04 -38.41
N ALA A 331 -41.88 13.63 -37.22
CA ALA A 331 -43.11 13.53 -36.45
C ALA A 331 -44.12 14.60 -36.96
N ARG A 332 -44.97 14.24 -37.93
CA ARG A 332 -46.22 14.99 -38.18
C ARG A 332 -47.34 14.35 -37.33
N PRO A 333 -48.05 15.10 -36.48
CA PRO A 333 -49.21 14.58 -35.78
C PRO A 333 -50.36 14.32 -36.77
N ARG A 334 -50.97 13.13 -36.70
CA ARG A 334 -52.27 12.87 -37.35
C ARG A 334 -53.35 13.67 -36.62
N ALA A 335 -54.13 14.44 -37.36
CA ALA A 335 -55.34 15.09 -36.84
C ALA A 335 -56.44 14.03 -36.61
N PRO A 336 -57.32 14.22 -35.60
CA PRO A 336 -58.42 13.30 -35.33
C PRO A 336 -59.53 13.43 -36.38
N ALA A 337 -60.10 12.29 -36.78
CA ALA A 337 -61.36 12.19 -37.51
C ALA A 337 -62.41 11.56 -36.58
#